data_AF-A0A563EGC0-F1
#
_entry.id   AF-A0A563EGC0-F1
#
_cell.length_a   1.000
_cell.length_b   1.000
_cell.length_c   1.000
_cell.angle_alpha   90.00
_cell.angle_beta   90.00
_cell.angle_gamma   90.00
#
_symmetry.space_group_name_H-M   'P 1'
#
loop_
_entity.id
_entity.type
_entity.pdbx_description
1 polymer ?
#
loop_
_entity_poly.entity_id
_entity_poly.type
_entity_poly.pdbx_seq_one_letter_code
_entity_poly.pdbx_strand_id
1 'polypeptide(L)' 'MTRHTLSVKSLRTTMADRRAARRSRQSLERQLASYTSESDRIELDAILSRHSGAEANELRSIINRQAMDRLIRTGA' A
#
# COMPACT_ATOMS: atom_id res chain seq x y z
N MET A 1 -0.23 -38.07 -6.46
CA MET A 1 0.80 -37.05 -6.14
C MET A 1 1.17 -36.29 -7.40
N THR A 2 0.42 -35.25 -7.75
CA THR A 2 0.64 -34.44 -8.96
C THR A 2 1.63 -33.32 -8.66
N ARG A 3 2.93 -33.54 -8.93
CA ARG A 3 3.88 -32.44 -9.06
C ARG A 3 3.49 -31.64 -10.30
N HIS A 4 2.70 -30.59 -10.13
CA HIS A 4 2.45 -29.62 -11.20
C HIS A 4 3.80 -29.00 -11.59
N THR A 5 4.30 -29.38 -12.76
CA THR A 5 5.42 -28.71 -13.41
C THR A 5 4.96 -27.30 -13.73
N LEU A 6 5.38 -26.32 -12.91
CA LEU A 6 5.14 -24.91 -13.18
C LEU A 6 5.79 -24.57 -14.53
N SER A 7 4.98 -24.45 -15.58
CA SER A 7 5.46 -24.04 -16.90
C SER A 7 6.14 -22.67 -16.80
N VAL A 8 7.21 -22.47 -17.58
CA VAL A 8 7.91 -21.18 -17.67
C VAL A 8 6.94 -20.03 -17.96
N LYS A 9 5.88 -20.30 -18.74
CA LYS A 9 4.80 -19.32 -18.98
C LYS A 9 4.06 -18.96 -17.69
N SER A 10 3.64 -19.94 -16.90
CA SER A 10 2.95 -19.73 -15.61
C SER A 10 3.83 -18.98 -14.60
N LEU A 11 5.14 -19.28 -14.56
CA LEU A 11 6.09 -18.55 -13.72
C LEU A 11 6.24 -17.09 -14.16
N ARG A 12 6.38 -16.84 -15.47
CA ARG A 12 6.46 -15.47 -16.02
C ARG A 12 5.21 -14.66 -15.73
N THR A 13 4.02 -15.25 -15.92
CA THR A 13 2.74 -14.62 -15.57
C THR A 13 2.69 -14.29 -14.08
N THR A 14 2.96 -15.26 -13.20
CA THR A 14 2.98 -15.04 -11.74
C THR A 14 3.96 -13.92 -11.33
N MET A 15 5.14 -13.86 -11.96
CA MET A 15 6.11 -12.80 -11.69
C MET A 15 5.65 -11.44 -12.22
N ALA A 16 5.01 -11.40 -13.39
CA ALA A 16 4.42 -10.19 -13.96
C ALA A 16 3.31 -9.65 -13.04
N ASP A 17 2.43 -10.52 -12.55
CA ASP A 17 1.34 -10.15 -11.63
C ASP A 17 1.91 -9.60 -10.32
N ARG A 18 2.94 -10.26 -9.76
CA ARG A 18 3.64 -9.75 -8.56
C ARG A 18 4.29 -8.39 -8.81
N ARG A 19 4.86 -8.15 -9.99
CA ARG A 19 5.45 -6.84 -10.35
C ARG A 19 4.36 -5.79 -10.51
N ALA A 20 3.23 -6.12 -11.14
CA ALA A 20 2.09 -5.23 -11.28
C ALA A 20 1.49 -4.85 -9.92
N ALA A 21 1.28 -5.83 -9.04
CA ALA A 21 0.83 -5.60 -7.66
C ALA A 21 1.79 -4.69 -6.88
N ARG A 22 3.12 -4.93 -6.99
CA ARG A 22 4.12 -4.05 -6.37
C ARG A 22 4.07 -2.62 -6.91
N ARG A 23 3.93 -2.44 -8.23
CA ARG A 23 3.83 -1.10 -8.85
C ARG A 23 2.56 -0.38 -8.42
N SER A 24 1.43 -1.08 -8.36
CA SER A 24 0.17 -0.55 -7.86
C SER A 24 0.32 -0.09 -6.41
N ARG A 25 0.88 -0.95 -5.54
CA ARG A 25 1.18 -0.60 -4.14
C ARG A 25 2.09 0.62 -4.01
N GLN A 26 3.19 0.69 -4.77
CA GLN A 26 4.09 1.85 -4.76
C GLN A 26 3.40 3.13 -5.28
N SER A 27 2.49 3.00 -6.24
CA SER A 27 1.68 4.13 -6.71
C SER A 27 0.76 4.63 -5.60
N LEU A 28 0.06 3.71 -4.93
CA LEU A 28 -0.81 4.02 -3.80
C LEU A 28 -0.04 4.67 -2.65
N GLU A 29 1.10 4.10 -2.25
CA GLU A 29 1.96 4.67 -1.21
C GLU A 29 2.40 6.11 -1.57
N ARG A 30 2.74 6.38 -2.83
CA ARG A 30 3.09 7.74 -3.28
C ARG A 30 1.91 8.71 -3.25
N GLN A 31 0.72 8.27 -3.68
CA GLN A 31 -0.50 9.08 -3.61
C GLN A 31 -0.88 9.39 -2.16
N LEU A 32 -0.77 8.41 -1.26
CA LEU A 32 -1.00 8.64 0.17
C LEU A 32 0.04 9.57 0.80
N ALA A 33 1.28 9.51 0.30
CA ALA A 33 2.34 10.39 0.76
C ALA A 33 2.14 11.85 0.31
N SER A 34 1.50 12.09 -0.83
CA SER A 34 1.24 13.45 -1.33
C SER A 34 0.17 14.20 -0.54
N TYR A 35 -0.70 13.50 0.20
CA TYR A 35 -1.62 14.09 1.17
C TYR A 35 -0.84 14.49 2.44
N THR A 36 -0.23 15.68 2.39
CA THR A 36 0.66 16.19 3.44
C THR A 36 0.03 17.24 4.33
N SER A 37 -1.07 17.86 3.90
CA SER A 37 -1.74 18.88 4.70
C SER A 37 -2.55 18.27 5.84
N GLU A 38 -2.76 19.04 6.91
CA GLU A 38 -3.60 18.61 8.04
C GLU A 38 -5.03 18.32 7.60
N SER A 39 -5.59 19.15 6.72
CA SER A 39 -6.92 18.96 6.15
C SER A 39 -7.03 17.64 5.38
N ASP A 40 -6.03 17.28 4.57
CA ASP A 40 -6.05 16.01 3.84
C ASP A 40 -6.01 14.81 4.80
N ARG A 41 -5.30 14.93 5.93
CA ARG A 41 -5.23 13.88 6.95
C ARG A 41 -6.57 13.67 7.64
N ILE A 42 -7.22 14.76 8.03
CA ILE A 42 -8.55 14.72 8.66
C ILE A 42 -9.56 14.12 7.70
N GLU A 43 -9.52 14.50 6.41
CA GLU A 43 -10.42 13.94 5.41
C GLU A 43 -10.18 12.44 5.19
N LEU A 44 -8.92 12.02 5.06
CA LEU A 44 -8.58 10.60 4.92
C LEU A 44 -9.03 9.79 6.14
N ASP A 45 -8.86 10.30 7.36
CA ASP A 45 -9.31 9.60 8.56
C ASP A 45 -10.85 9.55 8.64
N ALA A 46 -11.54 10.62 8.25
CA ALA A 46 -13.00 10.65 8.16
C ALA A 46 -13.53 9.64 7.13
N ILE A 47 -12.88 9.48 5.98
CA ILE A 47 -13.23 8.47 5.00
C ILE A 47 -12.95 7.07 5.56
N LEU A 48 -11.74 6.82 6.06
CA LEU A 48 -11.33 5.52 6.56
C LEU A 48 -12.16 5.08 7.77
N SER A 49 -12.59 5.98 8.65
CA SER A 49 -13.45 5.68 9.81
C SER A 49 -14.80 5.08 9.40
N ARG A 50 -15.29 5.40 8.20
CA ARG A 50 -16.53 4.83 7.63
C ARG A 50 -16.33 3.44 7.03
N HIS A 51 -15.09 3.00 6.85
CA HIS A 51 -14.73 1.71 6.27
C HIS A 51 -13.98 0.82 7.26
N SER A 52 -14.56 -0.32 7.61
CA SER A 52 -13.98 -1.32 8.53
C SER A 52 -13.36 -2.53 7.83
N GLY A 53 -13.05 -2.41 6.53
CA GLY A 53 -12.52 -3.50 5.71
C GLY A 53 -11.00 -3.71 5.83
N ALA A 54 -10.54 -4.87 5.38
CA ALA A 54 -9.10 -5.19 5.29
C ALA A 54 -8.32 -4.14 4.49
N GLU A 55 -8.91 -3.61 3.42
CA GLU A 55 -8.34 -2.54 2.59
C GLU A 55 -8.16 -1.24 3.39
N ALA A 56 -9.16 -0.84 4.19
CA ALA A 56 -9.05 0.34 5.04
C ALA A 56 -7.97 0.18 6.12
N ASN A 57 -7.78 -1.03 6.63
CA ASN A 57 -6.70 -1.34 7.58
C ASN A 57 -5.32 -1.29 6.91
N GLU A 58 -5.19 -1.74 5.66
CA GLU A 58 -3.94 -1.60 4.90
C GLU A 58 -3.60 -0.12 4.68
N LEU A 59 -4.58 0.70 4.27
CA LEU A 59 -4.41 2.14 4.07
C LEU A 59 -3.97 2.84 5.37
N ARG A 60 -4.63 2.53 6.50
CA ARG A 60 -4.21 3.02 7.83
C ARG A 60 -2.77 2.64 8.15
N SER A 61 -2.36 1.41 7.87
CA SER A 61 -0.99 0.95 8.14
C SER A 61 0.06 1.73 7.33
N ILE A 62 -0.24 2.05 6.06
CA ILE A 62 0.63 2.83 5.19
C ILE A 62 0.74 4.27 5.68
N ILE A 63 -0.39 4.90 5.99
CA ILE A 63 -0.45 6.28 6.50
C ILE A 63 0.35 6.42 7.79
N ASN A 64 0.15 5.50 8.74
CA ASN A 64 0.84 5.50 10.02
C ASN A 64 2.35 5.36 9.84
N ARG A 65 2.81 4.44 8.98
CA ARG A 65 4.24 4.27 8.69
C ARG A 65 4.83 5.56 8.11
N GLN A 66 4.16 6.18 7.16
CA GLN A 66 4.63 7.43 6.55
C GLN A 66 4.65 8.59 7.54
N ALA A 67 3.70 8.64 8.49
CA ALA A 67 3.73 9.63 9.56
C ALA A 67 4.94 9.43 10.46
N MET A 68 5.24 8.18 10.84
CA MET A 68 6.44 7.85 11.64
C MET A 68 7.73 8.19 10.88
N ASP A 69 7.84 7.83 9.61
CA ASP A 69 9.01 8.15 8.78
C ASP A 69 9.26 9.67 8.69
N ARG A 70 8.20 10.48 8.66
CA ARG A 70 8.29 11.94 8.71
C ARG A 70 8.79 12.43 10.06
N LEU A 71 8.20 11.94 11.17
CA LEU A 71 8.61 12.31 12.52
C LEU A 71 10.09 12.02 12.77
N ILE A 72 10.57 10.85 12.34
CA ILE A 72 11.98 10.46 12.44
C ILE A 72 12.86 11.42 11.63
N ARG A 73 12.43 11.81 10.43
CA ARG A 73 13.18 12.72 9.56
C ARG A 73 13.21 14.17 10.09
N THR A 74 12.13 14.64 10.71
CA THR A 74 12.06 16.01 11.26
C THR A 74 12.70 16.14 12.63
N GLY A 75 12.89 15.02 13.34
CA GLY A 75 13.53 14.98 14.67
C GLY A 75 15.03 14.68 14.66
N ALA A 76 15.64 14.48 13.48
CA ALA A 76 17.09 14.30 13.27
C ALA A 76 17.70 15.56 12.66
#